data_AF-A0A4R3T405-F1
#
_entry.id   AF-A0A4R3T405-F1
#
_cell.length_a   1.000
_cell.length_b   1.000
_cell.length_c   1.000
_cell.angle_alpha   90.00
_cell.angle_beta   90.00
_cell.angle_gamma   90.00
#
_symmetry.space_group_name_H-M   'P 1'
#
loop_
_entity.id
_entity.type
_entity.pdbx_description
1 polymer ?
#
loop_
_entity_poly.entity_id
_entity_poly.type
_entity_poly.pdbx_seq_one_letter_code
_entity_poly.pdbx_strand_id
1 'polypeptide(L)'
;MQWSLAGTVNWTAPRVLALCLVPALGIGVLAVITVLTFLDVRPRPGQESMLLPVTMLMAATFVAIQILHYGLIDRTLNRNRR
;
A
#
# COMPACT_ATOMS: atom_id res chain seq x y z
N MET A 1 13.83 -5.28 -5.87
CA MET A 1 15.25 -5.58 -6.09
C MET A 1 16.02 -4.85 -5.01
N GLN A 2 16.74 -5.56 -4.14
CA GLN A 2 17.66 -4.90 -3.21
C GLN A 2 18.98 -4.68 -3.95
N TRP A 3 19.48 -3.44 -3.91
CA TRP A 3 20.74 -3.06 -4.53
C TRP A 3 21.82 -2.93 -3.45
N SER A 4 23.04 -3.39 -3.74
CA SER A 4 24.21 -3.07 -2.93
C SER A 4 24.66 -1.63 -3.19
N LEU A 5 25.50 -1.11 -2.30
CA LEU A 5 26.22 0.15 -2.54
C LEU A 5 27.11 0.11 -3.79
N ALA A 6 27.49 -1.09 -4.26
CA ALA A 6 28.25 -1.27 -5.50
C ALA A 6 27.34 -1.33 -6.75
N GLY A 7 26.03 -1.08 -6.61
CA GLY A 7 25.08 -1.09 -7.73
C GLY A 7 24.73 -2.49 -8.24
N THR A 8 25.09 -3.56 -7.51
CA THR A 8 24.70 -4.93 -7.85
C THR A 8 23.32 -5.26 -7.29
N VAL A 9 22.50 -5.98 -8.07
CA VAL A 9 21.23 -6.51 -7.56
C VAL A 9 21.54 -7.72 -6.68
N ASN A 10 21.41 -7.54 -5.38
CA ASN A 10 21.66 -8.60 -4.40
C ASN A 10 20.43 -9.51 -4.23
N TRP A 11 19.24 -9.00 -4.53
CA TRP A 11 18.01 -9.77 -4.39
C TRP A 11 16.94 -9.26 -5.35
N THR A 12 16.24 -10.19 -6.02
CA THR A 12 15.07 -9.88 -6.85
C THR A 12 13.83 -10.46 -6.18
N ALA A 13 12.86 -9.60 -5.87
CA ALA A 13 11.62 -10.03 -5.26
C ALA A 13 10.84 -10.93 -6.23
N PRO A 14 10.30 -12.08 -5.77
CA PRO A 14 9.33 -12.85 -6.52
C PRO A 14 8.17 -11.96 -6.97
N ARG A 15 7.75 -12.10 -8.24
CA ARG A 15 6.73 -11.22 -8.85
C ARG A 15 5.43 -11.18 -8.04
N VAL A 16 5.00 -12.32 -7.51
CA VAL A 16 3.80 -12.42 -6.67
C VAL A 16 3.94 -11.54 -5.41
N LEU A 17 5.08 -11.63 -4.72
CA LEU A 17 5.32 -10.83 -3.50
C LEU A 17 5.37 -9.34 -3.81
N ALA A 18 5.98 -8.95 -4.93
CA ALA A 18 6.00 -7.56 -5.35
C ALA A 18 4.58 -7.02 -5.62
N LEU A 19 3.76 -7.77 -6.35
CA LEU A 19 2.41 -7.33 -6.73
C LEU A 19 1.44 -7.30 -5.54
N CYS A 20 1.59 -8.21 -4.56
CA CYS A 20 0.70 -8.33 -3.41
C CYS A 20 1.04 -7.40 -2.24
N LEU A 21 2.20 -6.74 -2.25
CA LEU A 21 2.67 -5.92 -1.13
C LEU A 21 1.68 -4.80 -0.74
N VAL A 22 1.27 -3.97 -1.69
CA VAL A 22 0.36 -2.84 -1.42
C VAL A 22 -1.04 -3.31 -1.02
N PRO A 23 -1.67 -4.30 -1.71
CA PRO A 23 -2.94 -4.87 -1.24
C PRO A 23 -2.85 -5.42 0.18
N ALA A 24 -1.79 -6.17 0.51
CA ALA A 24 -1.61 -6.75 1.84
C ALA A 24 -1.45 -5.66 2.92
N LEU A 25 -0.69 -4.60 2.63
CA LEU A 25 -0.57 -3.45 3.53
C LEU A 25 -1.90 -2.72 3.70
N GLY A 26 -2.65 -2.51 2.62
CA GLY A 26 -3.97 -1.88 2.67
C GLY A 26 -4.94 -2.68 3.54
N ILE A 27 -5.00 -4.01 3.36
CA ILE A 27 -5.81 -4.91 4.20
C ILE A 27 -5.37 -4.80 5.66
N GLY A 28 -4.07 -4.86 5.94
CA GLY A 28 -3.53 -4.77 7.30
C GLY A 28 -3.92 -3.45 7.99
N VAL A 29 -3.76 -2.32 7.31
CA VAL A 29 -4.12 -1.01 7.86
C VAL A 29 -5.62 -0.89 8.12
N LEU A 30 -6.47 -1.31 7.18
CA LEU A 30 -7.92 -1.28 7.36
C LEU A 30 -8.39 -2.24 8.47
N ALA A 31 -7.76 -3.41 8.60
CA ALA A 31 -8.02 -4.34 9.68
C ALA A 31 -7.65 -3.74 11.04
N VAL A 32 -6.49 -3.07 11.15
CA VAL A 32 -6.09 -2.38 12.40
C VAL A 32 -7.10 -1.30 12.77
N ILE A 33 -7.52 -0.45 11.84
CA ILE A 33 -8.54 0.59 12.10
C ILE A 33 -9.84 -0.05 12.61
N THR A 34 -10.25 -1.14 11.97
CA THR A 34 -11.47 -1.88 12.34
C THR A 34 -11.35 -2.47 13.75
N VAL A 35 -10.22 -3.12 14.08
CA VAL A 35 -9.96 -3.67 15.42
C VAL A 35 -9.94 -2.57 16.48
N LEU A 36 -9.31 -1.42 16.22
CA LEU A 36 -9.31 -0.29 17.15
C LEU A 36 -10.73 0.21 17.42
N THR A 37 -11.60 0.20 16.41
CA THR A 37 -13.02 0.54 16.55
C THR A 37 -13.74 -0.48 17.43
N PHE A 38 -13.46 -1.78 17.27
CA PHE A 38 -14.01 -2.84 18.13
C PHE A 38 -13.52 -2.77 19.57
N LEU A 39 -12.31 -2.26 19.81
CA LEU A 39 -11.74 -2.05 21.15
C LEU A 39 -12.22 -0.75 21.82
N ASP A 40 -13.23 -0.09 21.25
CA ASP A 40 -13.84 1.16 21.74
C ASP A 40 -12.82 2.31 21.89
N VAL A 41 -11.80 2.34 21.02
CA VAL A 41 -10.85 3.45 20.93
C VAL A 41 -11.57 4.65 20.32
N ARG A 42 -11.98 5.58 21.18
CA ARG A 42 -12.80 6.72 20.76
C ARG A 42 -12.00 7.74 19.95
N PRO A 43 -12.60 8.30 18.88
CA PRO A 43 -12.08 9.50 18.24
C PRO A 43 -11.92 10.64 19.25
N ARG A 44 -11.03 11.59 18.95
CA ARG A 44 -10.92 12.81 19.76
C ARG A 44 -12.24 13.59 19.68
N PRO A 45 -12.62 14.32 20.74
CA PRO A 45 -13.82 15.16 20.71
C PRO A 45 -13.83 16.10 19.49
N GLY A 46 -14.94 16.14 18.77
CA GLY A 46 -15.11 16.92 17.53
C GLY A 46 -14.63 16.21 16.25
N GLN A 47 -14.22 14.95 16.33
CA GLN A 47 -13.82 14.12 15.17
C GLN A 47 -14.67 12.86 15.01
N GLU A 48 -15.83 12.78 15.65
CA GLU A 48 -16.68 11.59 15.69
C GLU A 48 -17.19 11.21 14.29
N SER A 49 -17.45 12.21 13.44
CA SER A 49 -17.90 12.01 12.05
C SER A 49 -16.75 11.71 11.08
N MET A 50 -15.49 11.85 11.50
CA MET A 50 -14.32 11.77 10.61
C MET A 50 -13.85 10.34 10.36
N LEU A 51 -14.23 9.37 11.21
CA LEU A 51 -13.76 7.98 11.11
C LEU A 51 -14.00 7.41 9.71
N LEU A 52 -15.25 7.38 9.27
CA LEU A 52 -15.63 6.78 7.99
C LEU A 52 -15.05 7.53 6.77
N PRO A 53 -15.13 8.88 6.67
CA PRO A 53 -14.49 9.62 5.58
C PRO A 53 -12.98 9.39 5.50
N VAL A 54 -12.27 9.40 6.63
CA VAL A 54 -10.82 9.20 6.66
C VAL A 54 -10.46 7.76 6.28
N THR A 55 -11.18 6.76 6.79
CA THR A 55 -10.96 5.36 6.39
C THR A 55 -11.20 5.14 4.90
N MET A 56 -12.25 5.75 4.33
CA MET A 56 -12.52 5.69 2.89
C MET A 56 -11.41 6.36 2.07
N LEU A 57 -10.93 7.52 2.51
CA LEU A 57 -9.81 8.21 1.85
C LEU A 57 -8.53 7.37 1.90
N MET A 58 -8.23 6.73 3.03
CA MET A 58 -7.10 5.82 3.16
C MET A 58 -7.23 4.62 2.22
N ALA A 59 -8.39 3.99 2.16
CA ALA A 59 -8.65 2.87 1.24
C ALA A 59 -8.45 3.29 -0.23
N ALA A 60 -9.02 4.44 -0.63
CA ALA A 60 -8.84 5.00 -1.96
C ALA A 60 -7.36 5.29 -2.28
N THR A 61 -6.59 5.75 -1.29
CA THR A 61 -5.16 6.00 -1.42
C THR A 61 -4.39 4.71 -1.72
N PHE A 62 -4.68 3.61 -1.02
CA PHE A 62 -4.05 2.30 -1.32
C PHE A 62 -4.39 1.81 -2.74
N VAL A 63 -5.62 2.01 -3.20
CA VAL A 63 -6.02 1.69 -4.58
C VAL A 63 -5.24 2.53 -5.59
N ALA A 64 -5.15 3.85 -5.38
CA ALA A 64 -4.41 4.75 -6.24
C ALA A 64 -2.92 4.40 -6.29
N ILE A 65 -2.31 4.07 -5.14
CA ILE A 65 -0.92 3.60 -5.06
C ILE A 65 -0.75 2.31 -5.86
N GLN A 66 -1.70 1.37 -5.78
CA GLN A 66 -1.58 0.11 -6.52
C GLN A 66 -1.71 0.31 -8.03
N ILE A 67 -2.60 1.20 -8.48
CA ILE A 67 -2.71 1.58 -9.90
C ILE A 67 -1.38 2.21 -10.37
N LEU A 68 -0.85 3.15 -9.59
CA LEU A 68 0.45 3.77 -9.87
C LEU A 68 1.57 2.73 -9.95
N HIS A 69 1.59 1.80 -8.99
CA HIS A 69 2.57 0.73 -8.94
C HIS A 69 2.55 -0.14 -10.20
N TYR A 70 1.36 -0.56 -10.66
CA TYR A 70 1.24 -1.28 -11.92
C TYR A 70 1.68 -0.44 -13.12
N GLY A 71 1.34 0.84 -13.15
CA GLY A 71 1.79 1.76 -14.20
C GLY A 71 3.32 1.90 -14.28
N LEU A 72 4.00 1.92 -13.14
CA LEU A 72 5.47 1.97 -13.09
C LEU A 72 6.11 0.65 -13.55
N ILE A 73 5.51 -0.49 -13.19
CA ILE A 73 5.96 -1.81 -13.66
C ILE A 73 5.83 -1.87 -15.19
N ASP A 74 4.67 -1.50 -15.74
CA ASP A 74 4.43 -1.54 -17.18
C ASP A 74 5.39 -0.64 -17.95
N ARG A 75 5.58 0.62 -17.50
CA ARG A 75 6.57 1.54 -18.10
C ARG A 75 7.99 0.96 -18.10
N THR A 76 8.39 0.31 -17.02
CA THR A 76 9.73 -0.29 -16.90
C THR A 76 9.89 -1.49 -17.83
N LEU A 77 8.88 -2.35 -17.92
CA LEU A 77 8.88 -3.50 -18.83
C LEU A 77 8.91 -3.06 -20.29
N ASN A 78 8.15 -2.03 -20.66
CA ASN A 78 8.12 -1.49 -22.01
C ASN A 78 9.44 -0.81 -22.40
N ARG A 79 10.14 -0.18 -21.45
CA ARG A 79 11.50 0.38 -21.69
C ARG A 79 12.53 -0.71 -21.97
N ASN A 80 12.50 -1.82 -21.24
CA ASN A 80 13.49 -2.90 -21.38
C ASN A 80 13.25 -3.79 -22.62
N ARG A 81 12.08 -3.67 -23.28
CA ARG A 81 11.75 -4.39 -24.52
C ARG A 81 12.24 -3.69 -25.79
N ARG A 82 12.61 -2.41 -25.72
CA ARG A 82 13.22 -1.65 -26.80
C ARG A 82 14.73 -1.71 -26.70
#